data_AF-A0A7J3QY77-F1
#
_entry.id   AF-A0A7J3QY77-F1
#
_cell.length_a   1.000
_cell.length_b   1.000
_cell.length_c   1.000
_cell.angle_alpha   90.00
_cell.angle_beta   90.00
_cell.angle_gamma   90.00
#
_symmetry.space_group_name_H-M   'P 1'
#
loop_
_entity.id
_entity.type
_entity.pdbx_description
1 polymer ?
#
loop_
_entity_poly.entity_id
_entity_poly.type
_entity_poly.pdbx_seq_one_letter_code
_entity_poly.pdbx_strand_id
1 'polypeptide(L)'
;MDKWLAMPFNGFSLGLPAVYDLAILLLLVVVGLAIIILLVKMLLFILPAAVIAFVVWLLTGSLFLAGVAFLIVAFISILKR
;
A
#
# COMPACT_ATOMS: atom_id res chain seq x y z
N MET A 1 13.46 -56.55 -11.35
CA MET A 1 12.83 -55.69 -10.31
C MET A 1 13.74 -54.50 -10.03
N ASP A 2 14.05 -53.71 -11.05
CA ASP A 2 15.20 -52.80 -11.07
C ASP A 2 14.94 -51.54 -11.95
N LYS A 3 13.72 -51.39 -12.47
CA LYS A 3 13.30 -50.24 -13.30
C LYS A 3 12.77 -49.03 -12.50
N TRP A 4 12.85 -49.06 -11.17
CA TRP A 4 12.46 -47.94 -10.29
C TRP A 4 13.63 -47.04 -9.88
N LEU A 5 14.86 -47.34 -10.28
CA LEU A 5 16.07 -46.60 -9.89
C LEU A 5 16.49 -45.52 -10.91
N ALA A 6 15.67 -45.27 -11.94
CA ALA A 6 15.95 -44.29 -12.99
C ALA A 6 14.94 -43.13 -13.02
N MET A 7 14.25 -42.86 -11.90
CA MET A 7 13.55 -41.59 -11.76
C MET A 7 14.59 -40.57 -11.29
N PRO A 8 14.96 -39.57 -12.12
CA PRO A 8 15.72 -38.45 -11.62
C PRO A 8 14.79 -37.71 -10.66
N PHE A 9 14.91 -38.03 -9.37
CA PHE A 9 14.47 -37.16 -8.31
C PHE A 9 15.29 -35.88 -8.49
N ASN A 10 14.76 -34.98 -9.31
CA ASN A 10 15.17 -33.58 -9.39
C ASN A 10 14.70 -32.89 -8.10
N GLY A 11 15.08 -33.47 -6.96
CA GLY A 11 14.91 -32.90 -5.64
C GLY A 11 15.98 -31.84 -5.51
N PHE A 12 15.55 -30.58 -5.54
CA PHE A 12 16.33 -29.47 -5.03
C PHE A 12 17.71 -29.31 -5.70
N SER A 13 17.71 -29.06 -7.00
CA SER A 13 18.82 -28.31 -7.57
C SER A 13 18.66 -26.87 -7.11
N LEU A 14 19.54 -26.38 -6.22
CA LEU A 14 19.81 -24.95 -5.98
C LEU A 14 20.41 -24.36 -7.26
N GLY A 15 19.67 -24.46 -8.36
CA GLY A 15 19.99 -23.82 -9.60
C GLY A 15 19.80 -22.32 -9.38
N LEU A 16 20.77 -21.55 -9.87
CA LEU A 16 20.64 -20.11 -10.15
C LEU A 16 19.21 -19.64 -10.52
N PRO A 17 18.39 -20.37 -11.30
CA PRO A 17 16.98 -20.02 -11.54
C PRO A 17 16.12 -19.85 -10.27
N ALA A 18 16.26 -20.69 -9.24
CA ALA A 18 15.45 -20.59 -8.02
C ALA A 18 15.82 -19.36 -7.19
N VAL A 19 17.10 -18.97 -7.19
CA VAL A 19 17.57 -17.76 -6.49
C VAL A 19 17.06 -16.50 -7.20
N TYR A 20 17.00 -16.53 -8.53
CA TYR A 20 16.47 -15.42 -9.33
C TYR A 20 14.96 -15.21 -9.10
N ASP A 21 14.19 -16.30 -9.03
CA ASP A 21 12.76 -16.24 -8.76
C ASP A 21 12.45 -15.67 -7.37
N LEU A 22 13.21 -16.10 -6.36
CA LEU A 22 13.12 -15.56 -5.00
C LEU A 22 13.55 -14.09 -4.93
N ALA A 23 14.58 -13.69 -5.68
CA ALA A 23 15.03 -12.29 -5.72
C ALA A 23 13.98 -11.36 -6.35
N ILE A 24 13.30 -11.80 -7.41
CA ILE A 24 12.21 -11.05 -8.04
C ILE A 24 11.02 -10.90 -7.08
N LEU A 25 10.61 -11.98 -6.41
CA LEU A 25 9.55 -11.94 -5.41
C LEU A 25 9.87 -10.95 -4.30
N LEU A 26 11.10 -10.98 -3.78
CA LEU A 26 11.55 -10.09 -2.71
C LEU A 26 11.56 -8.63 -3.18
N LEU A 27 12.02 -8.36 -4.40
CA LEU A 27 12.00 -7.02 -5.00
C LEU A 27 10.55 -6.52 -5.17
N LEU A 28 9.63 -7.36 -5.63
CA LEU A 28 8.23 -7.01 -5.79
C LEU A 28 7.56 -6.67 -4.45
N VAL A 29 7.87 -7.43 -3.40
CA VAL A 29 7.40 -7.14 -2.03
C VAL A 29 7.92 -5.81 -1.54
N VAL A 30 9.21 -5.50 -1.77
CA VAL A 30 9.81 -4.22 -1.38
C VAL A 30 9.17 -3.05 -2.11
N VAL A 31 8.94 -3.17 -3.42
CA VAL A 31 8.26 -2.14 -4.23
C VAL A 31 6.82 -1.94 -3.77
N GLY A 32 6.09 -3.04 -3.53
CA GLY A 32 4.73 -2.98 -2.99
C GLY A 32 4.67 -2.27 -1.65
N LEU A 33 5.60 -2.59 -0.74
CA LEU A 33 5.70 -1.93 0.56
C LEU A 33 6.01 -0.44 0.42
N ALA A 34 6.93 -0.06 -0.47
CA ALA A 34 7.28 1.32 -0.72
C ALA A 34 6.08 2.15 -1.22
N ILE A 35 5.27 1.58 -2.11
CA ILE A 35 4.03 2.21 -2.60
C ILE A 35 3.03 2.39 -1.45
N ILE A 36 2.80 1.36 -0.64
CA ILE A 36 1.88 1.43 0.51
C ILE A 36 2.33 2.52 1.49
N ILE A 37 3.61 2.59 1.82
CA ILE A 37 4.16 3.61 2.72
C ILE A 37 3.94 5.02 2.16
N LEU A 38 4.14 5.20 0.85
CA LEU A 38 3.87 6.46 0.15
C LEU A 38 2.38 6.85 0.25
N LEU A 39 1.48 5.89 0.00
CA LEU A 39 0.03 6.12 0.08
C LEU A 39 -0.45 6.44 1.50
N VAL A 40 0.01 5.68 2.51
CA VAL A 40 -0.32 5.93 3.92
C VAL A 40 0.15 7.31 4.35
N LYS A 41 1.35 7.72 3.93
CA LYS A 41 1.88 9.05 4.24
C LYS A 41 1.03 10.17 3.61
N MET A 42 0.47 9.96 2.42
CA MET A 42 -0.48 10.90 1.81
C MET A 42 -1.84 10.90 2.52
N LEU A 43 -2.34 9.74 2.94
CA LEU A 43 -3.64 9.63 3.61
C LEU A 43 -3.61 10.21 5.04
N LEU A 44 -2.52 10.00 5.78
CA LEU A 44 -2.29 10.61 7.10
C LEU A 44 -2.19 12.14 7.01
N PHE A 45 -1.90 12.71 5.84
CA PHE A 45 -1.93 14.16 5.65
C PHE A 45 -3.35 14.73 5.51
N ILE A 46 -4.30 13.89 5.09
CA ILE A 46 -5.72 14.23 5.01
C ILE A 46 -6.42 14.09 6.37
N LEU A 47 -5.84 13.37 7.33
CA LEU A 47 -6.39 13.24 8.68
C LEU A 47 -6.79 14.57 9.35
N PRO A 48 -5.96 15.64 9.39
CA PRO A 48 -6.40 16.92 9.95
C PRO A 48 -7.58 17.53 9.19
N ALA A 49 -7.65 17.38 7.87
CA ALA A 49 -8.81 17.82 7.08
C ALA A 49 -10.07 16.99 7.40
N ALA A 50 -9.91 15.68 7.58
CA ALA A 50 -11.00 14.77 7.97
C ALA A 50 -11.54 15.12 9.37
N VAL A 51 -10.66 15.46 10.32
CA VAL A 51 -11.06 15.91 11.66
C VAL A 51 -11.89 17.20 11.57
N ILE A 52 -11.45 18.21 10.81
CA ILE A 52 -12.20 19.46 10.65
C ILE A 52 -13.55 19.21 9.95
N ALA A 53 -13.58 18.39 8.91
CA ALA A 53 -14.81 18.05 8.20
C ALA A 53 -15.83 17.36 9.12
N PHE A 54 -15.37 16.46 9.97
CA PHE A 54 -16.19 15.80 10.96
C PHE A 54 -16.78 16.80 11.97
N VAL A 55 -15.98 17.77 12.44
CA VAL A 55 -16.44 18.84 13.32
C VAL A 55 -17.50 19.71 12.63
N VAL A 56 -17.30 20.08 11.36
CA VAL A 56 -18.28 20.89 10.60
C VAL A 56 -19.56 20.11 10.34
N TRP A 57 -19.48 18.80 10.05
CA TRP A 57 -20.65 17.95 9.92
C TRP A 57 -21.47 17.92 11.22
N LEU A 58 -20.79 17.78 12.36
CA LEU A 58 -21.44 17.74 13.67
C LEU A 58 -22.14 19.07 14.03
N LEU A 59 -21.55 20.20 13.64
CA LEU A 59 -22.11 21.54 13.89
C LEU A 59 -23.25 21.91 12.92
N THR A 60 -23.15 21.48 11.67
CA THR A 60 -24.04 21.95 10.60
C THR A 60 -25.16 20.96 10.28
N GLY A 61 -24.98 19.68 10.62
CA GLY A 61 -25.86 18.58 10.23
C GLY A 61 -25.92 18.28 8.72
N SER A 62 -25.26 19.10 7.90
CA SER A 62 -25.27 19.00 6.43
C SER A 62 -23.98 18.38 5.92
N LEU A 63 -24.11 17.25 5.23
CA LEU A 63 -23.02 16.57 4.52
C LEU A 63 -22.39 17.45 3.45
N PHE A 64 -23.17 18.34 2.84
CA PHE A 64 -22.68 19.23 1.79
C PHE A 64 -21.70 20.27 2.35
N LEU A 65 -22.02 20.88 3.49
CA LEU A 65 -21.17 21.87 4.16
C LEU A 65 -19.91 21.23 4.77
N ALA A 66 -20.02 19.99 5.26
CA ALA A 66 -18.88 19.20 5.71
C ALA A 66 -17.90 18.88 4.57
N GLY A 67 -18.42 18.51 3.39
CA GLY A 67 -17.61 18.24 2.20
C GLY A 67 -16.89 19.49 1.69
N VAL A 68 -17.56 20.64 1.69
CA VAL A 68 -16.93 21.93 1.32
C VAL A 68 -15.83 22.31 2.32
N ALA A 69 -16.07 22.14 3.62
CA ALA A 69 -15.06 22.39 4.65
C ALA A 69 -13.86 21.44 4.53
N PHE A 70 -14.10 20.15 4.28
CA PHE A 70 -13.05 19.17 3.98
C PHE A 70 -12.18 19.63 2.82
N LEU A 71 -12.81 20.03 1.71
CA LEU A 71 -12.12 20.41 0.49
C LEU A 71 -11.25 21.66 0.70
N ILE A 72 -11.77 22.68 1.38
CA ILE A 72 -11.02 23.91 1.69
C ILE A 72 -9.82 23.61 2.57
N VAL A 73 -10.00 22.82 3.64
CA VAL A 73 -8.92 22.49 4.58
C VAL A 73 -7.88 21.58 3.92
N ALA A 74 -8.31 20.60 3.11
CA ALA A 74 -7.41 19.76 2.34
C ALA A 74 -6.57 20.58 1.35
N PHE A 75 -7.19 21.56 0.69
CA PHE A 75 -6.50 22.48 -0.22
C PHE A 75 -5.47 23.33 0.52
N ILE A 76 -5.83 23.93 1.66
CA ILE A 76 -4.90 24.72 2.49
C ILE A 76 -3.77 23.85 3.03
N SER A 77 -4.05 22.60 3.43
CA SER A 77 -3.04 21.66 3.92
C SER A 77 -2.00 21.36 2.84
N ILE A 78 -2.43 21.15 1.59
CA ILE A 78 -1.53 20.95 0.45
C ILE A 78 -0.71 22.22 0.16
N LEU A 79 -1.34 23.40 0.21
CA LEU A 79 -0.71 24.68 -0.13
C LEU A 79 0.34 25.15 0.89
N LYS A 80 0.18 24.78 2.17
CA LYS A 80 1.12 25.14 3.25
C LYS A 80 2.35 24.23 3.33
N ARG A 81 2.48 23.27 2.41
CA ARG A 81 3.61 22.36 2.30
C ARG A 81 4.61 22.86 1.28
#